data_AF-A0A3M1Z702-F1
#
_entry.id   AF-A0A3M1Z702-F1
#
_cell.length_a   1.000
_cell.length_b   1.000
_cell.length_c   1.000
_cell.angle_alpha   90.00
_cell.angle_beta   90.00
_cell.angle_gamma   90.00
#
_symmetry.space_group_name_H-M   'P 1'
#
loop_
_entity.id
_entity.type
_entity.pdbx_description
1 polymer ?
#
loop_
_entity_poly.entity_id
_entity_poly.type
_entity_poly.pdbx_seq_one_letter_code
_entity_poly.pdbx_strand_id
1 'polypeptide(L)'
;MLGAQTPIALWPHGFDLSTLWFLDGMDEHKDPQINIGFSPGTPDVGEPYFYFYAWPVPEGLEKHIPDVFTWNTNWRTPGGTLPYSHFSTESNPTTYVADLLGEVYRVASSMLAQATNA
;
A
#
# COMPACT_ATOMS: atom_id res chain seq x y z
N MET A 1 27.67 -22.61 15.00
CA MET A 1 26.39 -23.27 14.64
C MET A 1 26.69 -24.35 13.62
N LEU A 2 26.41 -25.62 13.89
CA LEU A 2 26.75 -26.75 12.99
C LEU A 2 25.63 -27.80 12.99
N GLY A 3 24.46 -27.41 12.48
CA GLY A 3 23.34 -28.31 12.21
C GLY A 3 22.78 -28.04 10.82
N ALA A 4 22.02 -28.98 10.26
CA ALA A 4 21.33 -28.78 8.98
C ALA A 4 20.36 -27.60 9.11
N GLN A 5 20.46 -26.64 8.19
CA GLN A 5 19.59 -25.48 8.15
C GLN A 5 18.54 -25.69 7.06
N THR A 6 17.28 -25.45 7.40
CA THR A 6 16.23 -25.27 6.41
C THR A 6 16.33 -23.86 5.83
N PRO A 7 15.71 -23.59 4.66
CA PRO A 7 15.35 -22.23 4.28
C PRO A 7 14.48 -21.58 5.36
N ILE A 8 14.38 -20.26 5.34
CA ILE A 8 13.42 -19.51 6.16
C ILE A 8 12.01 -20.01 5.79
N ALA A 9 11.28 -20.55 6.76
CA ALA A 9 9.87 -20.89 6.61
C ALA A 9 9.03 -19.74 7.17
N LEU A 10 8.31 -19.03 6.29
CA LEU A 10 7.38 -17.96 6.64
C LEU A 10 5.95 -18.48 6.46
N TRP A 11 5.08 -18.28 7.45
CA TRP A 11 3.65 -18.55 7.36
C TRP A 11 2.89 -17.22 7.40
N PRO A 12 2.75 -16.52 6.25
CA PRO A 12 2.29 -15.14 6.21
C PRO A 12 0.76 -14.97 6.33
N HIS A 13 0.02 -15.94 6.88
CA HIS A 13 -1.43 -15.85 6.96
C HIS A 13 -1.83 -14.59 7.75
N GLY A 14 -2.28 -13.56 7.04
CA GLY A 14 -2.63 -12.25 7.61
C GLY A 14 -1.45 -11.40 8.06
N PHE A 15 -0.21 -11.73 7.68
CA PHE A 15 0.95 -10.88 7.95
C PHE A 15 1.16 -9.90 6.80
N ASP A 16 1.16 -8.62 7.11
CA ASP A 16 1.65 -7.55 6.24
C ASP A 16 2.72 -6.71 6.95
N LEU A 17 3.42 -5.90 6.18
CA LEU A 17 4.29 -4.85 6.68
C LEU A 17 3.81 -3.53 6.10
N SER A 18 3.52 -2.54 6.96
CA SER A 18 3.07 -1.23 6.50
C SER A 18 3.71 -0.08 7.27
N THR A 19 3.67 1.09 6.64
CA THR A 19 3.99 2.38 7.24
C THR A 19 2.73 3.24 7.19
N LEU A 20 2.43 3.89 8.32
CA LEU A 20 1.41 4.92 8.41
C LEU A 20 2.06 6.30 8.38
N TRP A 21 1.52 7.20 7.56
CA TRP A 21 1.81 8.63 7.59
C TRP A 21 0.56 9.38 8.06
N PHE A 22 0.69 10.21 9.08
CA PHE A 22 -0.41 11.00 9.64
C PHE A 22 -0.31 12.45 9.18
N LEU A 23 -1.44 13.05 8.81
CA LEU A 23 -1.53 14.46 8.47
C LEU A 23 -1.49 15.33 9.73
N ASP A 24 -2.26 14.93 10.74
CA ASP A 24 -2.30 15.51 12.09
C ASP A 24 -2.52 14.36 13.09
N GLY A 25 -2.08 14.52 14.33
CA GLY A 25 -2.18 13.46 15.34
C GLY A 25 -1.39 12.18 15.03
N MET A 26 -1.74 11.07 15.69
CA MET A 26 -1.07 9.75 15.61
C MET A 26 -1.99 8.57 16.03
N ASP A 27 -3.30 8.78 16.20
CA ASP A 27 -4.28 7.74 16.53
C ASP A 27 -4.89 7.15 15.24
N GLU A 28 -4.48 5.94 14.88
CA GLU A 28 -4.94 5.26 13.65
C GLU A 28 -6.46 5.08 13.52
N HIS A 29 -7.22 5.22 14.61
CA HIS A 29 -8.67 5.08 14.58
C HIS A 29 -9.40 6.41 14.38
N LYS A 30 -8.70 7.55 14.50
CA LYS A 30 -9.33 8.88 14.53
C LYS A 30 -8.68 9.87 13.58
N ASP A 31 -7.36 9.85 13.51
CA ASP A 31 -6.56 10.90 12.92
C ASP A 31 -6.30 10.61 11.43
N PRO A 32 -6.48 11.57 10.51
CA PRO A 32 -6.31 11.33 9.08
C PRO A 32 -4.92 10.83 8.70
N GLN A 33 -4.87 9.72 7.96
CA GLN A 33 -3.62 9.04 7.64
C GLN A 33 -3.64 8.34 6.28
N ILE A 34 -2.45 8.01 5.81
CA ILE A 34 -2.18 7.17 4.65
C ILE A 34 -1.47 5.92 5.14
N ASN A 35 -1.96 4.75 4.75
CA ASN A 35 -1.25 3.49 4.89
C ASN A 35 -0.63 3.13 3.55
N ILE A 36 0.66 2.79 3.56
CA ILE A 36 1.34 2.11 2.45
C ILE A 36 1.97 0.85 3.01
N GLY A 37 1.69 -0.29 2.39
CA GLY A 37 2.20 -1.56 2.87
C GLY A 37 2.52 -2.56 1.78
N PHE A 38 3.02 -3.69 2.23
CA PHE A 38 3.37 -4.86 1.46
C PHE A 38 2.76 -6.09 2.12
N SER A 39 2.10 -6.91 1.30
CA SER A 39 1.59 -8.21 1.70
C SER A 39 2.33 -9.30 0.93
N PRO A 40 2.78 -10.39 1.58
CA PRO A 40 3.27 -11.58 0.89
C PRO A 40 2.20 -12.30 0.07
N GLY A 41 0.92 -11.91 0.23
CA GLY A 41 -0.20 -12.39 -0.56
C GLY A 41 -1.43 -12.69 0.30
N THR A 42 -2.59 -12.47 -0.28
CA THR A 42 -3.91 -12.78 0.28
C THR A 42 -4.72 -13.62 -0.72
N PRO A 43 -5.75 -14.36 -0.28
CA PRO A 43 -6.54 -15.19 -1.20
C PRO A 43 -7.20 -14.43 -2.36
N ASP A 44 -7.50 -13.14 -2.20
CA ASP A 44 -8.12 -12.29 -3.24
C ASP A 44 -7.12 -11.81 -4.29
N VAL A 45 -5.84 -11.61 -3.94
CA VAL A 45 -4.79 -11.16 -4.88
C VAL A 45 -3.98 -12.33 -5.44
N GLY A 46 -3.72 -13.36 -4.62
CA GLY A 46 -3.05 -14.60 -5.04
C GLY A 46 -1.54 -14.53 -5.24
N GLU A 47 -0.92 -13.35 -5.11
CA GLU A 47 0.52 -13.13 -5.21
C GLU A 47 0.98 -12.02 -4.25
N PRO A 48 2.30 -11.79 -4.03
CA PRO A 48 2.77 -10.65 -3.26
C PRO A 48 2.36 -9.32 -3.92
N TYR A 49 2.03 -8.31 -3.13
CA TYR A 49 1.61 -7.01 -3.65
C TYR A 49 1.97 -5.87 -2.70
N PHE A 50 2.19 -4.69 -3.27
CA PHE A 50 2.12 -3.44 -2.51
C PHE A 50 0.68 -2.95 -2.47
N TYR A 51 0.30 -2.27 -1.40
CA TYR A 51 -1.02 -1.66 -1.27
C TYR A 51 -0.94 -0.29 -0.63
N PHE A 52 -1.99 0.49 -0.82
CA PHE A 52 -2.21 1.70 -0.05
C PHE A 52 -3.68 1.96 0.17
N TYR A 53 -4.00 2.73 1.20
CA TYR A 53 -5.28 3.40 1.37
C TYR A 53 -5.08 4.71 2.13
N ALA A 54 -6.02 5.63 1.99
CA ALA A 54 -6.11 6.84 2.82
C ALA A 54 -7.36 6.77 3.69
N TRP A 55 -7.30 7.31 4.89
CA TRP A 55 -8.44 7.44 5.78
C TRP A 55 -8.57 8.86 6.33
N PRO A 56 -9.76 9.48 6.28
CA PRO A 56 -10.90 9.08 5.43
C PRO A 56 -10.49 9.06 3.95
N VAL A 57 -11.18 8.26 3.12
CA VAL A 57 -10.86 8.16 1.68
C VAL A 57 -11.25 9.48 0.99
N PRO A 58 -10.30 10.23 0.42
CA PRO A 58 -10.62 11.43 -0.35
C PRO A 58 -11.49 11.09 -1.58
N GLU A 59 -12.48 11.92 -1.87
CA GLU A 59 -13.38 11.70 -3.01
C GLU A 59 -12.60 11.70 -4.34
N GLY A 60 -12.80 10.65 -5.15
CA GLY A 60 -12.18 10.54 -6.47
C GLY A 60 -10.70 10.17 -6.46
N LEU A 61 -10.12 9.79 -5.31
CA LEU A 61 -8.70 9.40 -5.20
C LEU A 61 -8.30 8.35 -6.25
N GLU A 62 -9.20 7.41 -6.58
CA GLU A 62 -8.98 6.36 -7.57
C GLU A 62 -8.67 6.87 -8.98
N LYS A 63 -9.05 8.12 -9.29
CA LYS A 63 -8.83 8.76 -10.61
C LYS A 63 -7.51 9.53 -10.70
N HIS A 64 -6.83 9.71 -9.57
CA HIS A 64 -5.64 10.55 -9.46
C HIS A 64 -4.37 9.75 -9.14
N ILE A 65 -4.50 8.46 -8.86
CA ILE A 65 -3.38 7.54 -8.62
C ILE A 65 -2.97 6.85 -9.94
N PRO A 66 -1.71 6.37 -10.06
CA PRO A 66 -1.24 5.74 -11.30
C PRO A 66 -2.10 4.55 -11.73
N ASP A 67 -2.45 4.48 -13.02
CA ASP A 67 -3.34 3.46 -13.60
C ASP A 67 -2.84 2.00 -13.43
N VAL A 68 -1.57 1.82 -13.07
CA VAL A 68 -0.98 0.50 -12.78
C VAL A 68 -1.49 -0.10 -11.46
N PHE A 69 -2.10 0.71 -10.59
CA PHE A 69 -2.75 0.22 -9.38
C PHE A 69 -4.17 -0.27 -9.69
N THR A 70 -4.52 -1.44 -9.18
CA THR A 70 -5.90 -1.92 -9.18
C THR A 70 -6.64 -1.36 -7.98
N TRP A 71 -7.66 -0.54 -8.21
CA TRP A 71 -8.50 -0.02 -7.13
C TRP A 71 -9.46 -1.09 -6.58
N ASN A 72 -9.45 -1.27 -5.27
CA ASN A 72 -10.21 -2.28 -4.55
C ASN A 72 -11.23 -1.63 -3.63
N THR A 73 -12.52 -1.87 -3.88
CA THR A 73 -13.63 -1.36 -3.05
C THR A 73 -14.20 -2.40 -2.09
N ASN A 74 -13.72 -3.65 -2.16
CA ASN A 74 -14.22 -4.76 -1.34
C ASN A 74 -13.54 -4.85 0.03
N TRP A 75 -12.51 -4.04 0.27
CA TRP A 75 -11.81 -3.95 1.55
C TRP A 75 -12.58 -3.07 2.53
N ARG A 76 -12.22 -3.14 3.82
CA ARG A 76 -12.78 -2.25 4.86
C ARG A 76 -12.61 -0.77 4.50
N THR A 77 -11.46 -0.43 3.92
CA THR A 77 -11.16 0.90 3.39
C THR A 77 -10.75 0.74 1.92
N PRO A 78 -11.44 1.40 0.98
CA PRO A 78 -11.01 1.40 -0.42
C PRO A 78 -9.56 1.85 -0.61
N GLY A 79 -8.85 1.20 -1.53
CA GLY A 79 -7.43 1.42 -1.72
C GLY A 79 -6.91 0.79 -3.00
N GLY A 80 -5.64 1.01 -3.32
CA GLY A 80 -5.00 0.45 -4.52
C GLY A 80 -4.07 -0.71 -4.20
N THR A 81 -3.97 -1.68 -5.10
CA THR A 81 -2.96 -2.75 -5.09
C THR A 81 -2.06 -2.67 -6.30
N LEU A 82 -0.77 -2.97 -6.11
CA LEU A 82 0.24 -3.17 -7.16
C LEU A 82 0.81 -4.59 -7.01
N PRO A 83 0.28 -5.57 -7.76
CA PRO A 83 0.77 -6.95 -7.72
C PRO A 83 2.22 -7.08 -8.20
N TYR A 84 2.97 -8.00 -7.62
CA TYR A 84 4.40 -8.23 -7.92
C TYR A 84 4.65 -8.52 -9.40
N SER A 85 3.77 -9.28 -10.05
CA SER A 85 3.81 -9.58 -11.48
C SER A 85 3.94 -8.33 -12.36
N HIS A 86 3.38 -7.17 -11.97
CA HIS A 86 3.42 -5.94 -12.75
C HIS A 86 4.80 -5.30 -12.87
N PHE A 87 5.67 -5.50 -11.89
CA PHE A 87 7.00 -4.85 -11.86
C PHE A 87 8.17 -5.84 -11.79
N SER A 88 7.89 -7.14 -11.69
CA SER A 88 8.92 -8.19 -11.57
C SER A 88 9.91 -8.24 -12.75
N THR A 89 9.51 -7.74 -13.92
CA THR A 89 10.34 -7.70 -15.14
C THR A 89 10.96 -6.33 -15.42
N GLU A 90 10.73 -5.35 -14.56
CA GLU A 90 11.32 -4.03 -14.70
C GLU A 90 12.85 -4.10 -14.57
N SER A 91 13.56 -3.26 -15.32
CA SER A 91 15.02 -3.22 -15.27
C SER A 91 15.56 -2.74 -13.92
N ASN A 92 14.78 -1.93 -13.20
CA ASN A 92 15.09 -1.43 -11.87
C ASN A 92 13.81 -1.39 -11.01
N PRO A 93 13.35 -2.56 -10.53
CA PRO A 93 12.04 -2.69 -9.88
C PRO A 93 11.96 -1.88 -8.57
N THR A 94 13.07 -1.73 -7.85
CA THR A 94 13.10 -0.95 -6.61
C THR A 94 12.84 0.52 -6.87
N THR A 95 13.52 1.13 -7.85
CA THR A 95 13.26 2.53 -8.23
C THR A 95 11.85 2.70 -8.78
N TYR A 96 11.40 1.78 -9.65
CA TYR A 96 10.06 1.82 -10.22
C TYR A 96 8.96 1.83 -9.15
N VAL A 97 9.02 0.90 -8.19
CA VAL A 97 8.06 0.84 -7.08
C VAL A 97 8.17 2.07 -6.18
N ALA A 98 9.39 2.51 -5.84
CA ALA A 98 9.59 3.67 -4.99
C ALA A 98 9.01 4.95 -5.61
N ASP A 99 9.16 5.14 -6.92
CA ASP A 99 8.61 6.28 -7.64
C ASP A 99 7.08 6.25 -7.65
N LEU A 100 6.48 5.08 -7.92
CA LEU A 100 5.03 4.89 -7.88
C LEU A 100 4.43 5.15 -6.49
N LEU A 101 5.03 4.57 -5.44
CA LEU A 101 4.58 4.79 -4.05
C LEU A 101 4.81 6.24 -3.61
N GLY A 102 5.89 6.87 -4.07
CA GLY A 102 6.14 8.30 -3.86
C GLY A 102 5.09 9.18 -4.54
N GLU A 103 4.64 8.82 -5.74
CA GLU A 103 3.53 9.50 -6.43
C GLU A 103 2.21 9.34 -5.69
N VAL A 104 1.86 8.10 -5.30
CA VAL A 104 0.69 7.82 -4.46
C VAL A 104 0.70 8.67 -3.20
N TYR A 105 1.83 8.72 -2.48
CA TYR A 105 1.98 9.55 -1.29
C TYR A 105 1.73 11.03 -1.58
N ARG A 106 2.34 11.59 -2.64
CA ARG A 106 2.16 13.01 -2.99
C ARG A 106 0.71 13.35 -3.31
N VAL A 107 0.04 12.49 -4.10
CA VAL A 107 -1.36 12.69 -4.48
C VAL A 107 -2.27 12.56 -3.27
N ALA A 108 -2.19 11.43 -2.57
CA ALA A 108 -3.08 11.13 -1.44
C ALA A 108 -2.91 12.14 -0.29
N SER A 109 -1.67 12.54 0.05
CA SER A 109 -1.43 13.53 1.12
C SER A 109 -1.99 14.91 0.75
N SER A 110 -1.83 15.34 -0.50
CA SER A 110 -2.42 16.60 -0.98
C SER A 110 -3.95 16.56 -0.92
N MET A 111 -4.57 15.48 -1.39
CA MET A 111 -6.03 15.35 -1.37
C MET A 111 -6.58 15.23 0.06
N LEU A 112 -5.90 14.50 0.94
CA LEU A 112 -6.29 14.37 2.34
C LEU A 112 -6.23 15.72 3.06
N ALA A 113 -5.16 16.50 2.84
CA ALA A 113 -5.05 17.84 3.39
C ALA A 113 -6.15 18.80 2.87
N GLN A 114 -6.55 18.68 1.61
CA GLN A 114 -7.65 19.48 1.06
C GLN A 114 -9.00 19.09 1.69
N ALA A 115 -9.24 17.80 1.89
CA ALA A 115 -10.47 17.30 2.49
C ALA A 115 -10.64 17.68 3.98
N THR A 116 -9.54 17.79 4.73
CA THR A 116 -9.58 18.20 6.16
C THR A 116 -9.76 19.70 6.36
N ASN A 117 -9.43 20.53 5.35
CA ASN A 117 -9.56 21.98 5.41
C ASN A 117 -10.87 22.52 4.80
N ALA A 118 -11.70 21.65 4.22
CA ALA A 118 -13.00 21.96 3.63
C ALA A 118 -14.13 21.83 4.67
#